data_AF-A0A212D490-F1
#
_entry.id   AF-A0A212D490-F1
#
_cell.length_a   1.000
_cell.length_b   1.000
_cell.length_c   1.000
_cell.angle_alpha   90.00
_cell.angle_beta   90.00
_cell.angle_gamma   90.00
#
_symmetry.space_group_name_H-M   'P 1'
#
loop_
_entity.id
_entity.type
_entity.pdbx_description
1 polymer ?
#
loop_
_entity_poly.entity_id
_entity_poly.type
_entity_poly.pdbx_seq_one_letter_code
_entity_poly.pdbx_strand_id
1 'polypeptide(L)'
;MTVTDFGWEDALHTVRAGRSCANPNLGFQRQLQEFEELQVHQFRQWLREEYGESPLRDAEEARSILGKYKERGRAEPPPGARRWTGLRGPPPLAYGSYTPET
;
A
#
# COMPACT_ATOMS: atom_id res chain seq x y z
N MET A 1 19.56 -1.72 -9.09
CA MET A 1 18.51 -1.89 -8.06
C MET A 1 18.76 -0.86 -6.99
N THR A 2 17.74 -0.20 -6.45
CA THR A 2 17.93 0.89 -5.48
C THR A 2 17.36 0.53 -4.13
N VAL A 3 18.15 0.79 -3.08
CA VAL A 3 17.81 0.56 -1.68
C VAL A 3 17.46 1.89 -1.02
N THR A 4 16.18 2.12 -0.76
CA THR A 4 15.70 3.35 -0.09
C THR A 4 15.66 3.21 1.43
N ASP A 5 15.59 4.33 2.13
CA ASP A 5 15.45 4.46 3.58
C ASP A 5 13.98 4.56 4.04
N PHE A 6 13.00 4.36 3.15
CA PHE A 6 11.57 4.51 3.45
C PHE A 6 11.05 3.44 4.42
N GLY A 7 10.15 3.86 5.32
CA GLY A 7 9.25 2.93 5.98
C GLY A 7 8.18 2.38 5.02
N TRP A 8 7.40 1.41 5.47
CA TRP A 8 6.41 0.72 4.63
C TRP A 8 5.30 1.65 4.16
N GLU A 9 4.90 2.64 4.98
CA GLU A 9 3.89 3.63 4.60
C GLU A 9 4.39 4.55 3.46
N ASP A 10 5.62 5.04 3.60
CA ASP A 10 6.24 5.90 2.59
C ASP A 10 6.53 5.14 1.29
N ALA A 11 6.93 3.87 1.39
CA ALA A 11 7.03 2.98 0.26
C ALA A 11 5.65 2.80 -0.42
N LEU A 12 4.58 2.53 0.34
CA LEU A 12 3.23 2.39 -0.19
C LEU A 12 2.72 3.68 -0.84
N HIS A 13 3.01 4.85 -0.27
CA HIS A 13 2.69 6.14 -0.88
C HIS A 13 3.41 6.33 -2.21
N THR A 14 4.67 5.95 -2.29
CA THR A 14 5.44 5.98 -3.54
C THR A 14 4.81 5.05 -4.58
N VAL A 15 4.36 3.85 -4.20
CA VAL A 15 3.61 2.96 -5.09
C VAL A 15 2.28 3.59 -5.52
N ARG A 16 1.53 4.19 -4.59
CA ARG A 16 0.24 4.85 -4.88
C ARG A 16 0.35 6.02 -5.85
N ALA A 17 1.50 6.69 -5.89
CA ALA A 17 1.77 7.74 -6.88
C ALA A 17 1.74 7.22 -8.32
N GLY A 18 2.23 6.00 -8.58
CA GLY A 18 2.14 5.34 -9.88
C GLY A 18 0.89 4.46 -10.07
N ARG A 19 0.32 3.96 -8.97
CA ARG A 19 -0.84 3.07 -8.95
C ARG A 19 -1.79 3.41 -7.80
N SER A 20 -2.69 4.36 -8.03
CA SER A 20 -3.61 4.91 -7.02
C SER A 20 -4.47 3.85 -6.31
N CYS A 21 -4.75 2.72 -6.95
CA CYS A 21 -5.53 1.62 -6.37
C CYS A 21 -4.73 0.66 -5.46
N ALA A 22 -3.43 0.89 -5.24
CA ALA A 22 -2.63 0.06 -4.36
C ALA A 22 -3.16 0.13 -2.92
N ASN A 23 -3.69 -0.99 -2.42
CA ASN A 23 -4.27 -1.09 -1.09
C ASN A 23 -4.05 -2.49 -0.49
N PRO A 24 -2.90 -2.74 0.17
CA PRO A 24 -2.68 -4.02 0.85
C PRO A 24 -3.75 -4.25 1.91
N ASN A 25 -4.18 -5.50 2.10
CA ASN A 25 -5.11 -5.85 3.17
C ASN A 25 -4.45 -5.69 4.55
N LEU A 26 -5.25 -5.72 5.62
CA LEU A 26 -4.76 -5.49 6.99
C LEU A 26 -3.67 -6.48 7.41
N GLY A 27 -3.77 -7.75 6.98
CA GLY A 27 -2.75 -8.76 7.25
C GLY A 27 -1.40 -8.40 6.64
N PHE A 28 -1.39 -7.98 5.37
CA PHE A 28 -0.17 -7.52 4.69
C PHE A 28 0.38 -6.24 5.30
N GLN A 29 -0.47 -5.30 5.73
CA GLN A 29 0.00 -4.09 6.41
C GLN A 29 0.75 -4.43 7.72
N ARG A 30 0.23 -5.37 8.51
CA ARG A 30 0.92 -5.85 9.72
C ARG A 30 2.26 -6.51 9.42
N GLN A 31 2.31 -7.35 8.38
CA GLN A 31 3.56 -7.98 7.95
C GLN A 31 4.59 -6.95 7.46
N LEU A 32 4.14 -5.91 6.76
CA LEU A 32 5.01 -4.82 6.32
C LEU A 32 5.56 -4.01 7.51
N GLN A 33 4.72 -3.74 8.50
CA GLN A 33 5.14 -3.09 9.75
C GLN A 33 6.16 -3.94 10.50
N GLU A 34 5.89 -5.23 10.70
CA GLU A 34 6.80 -6.16 11.37
C GLU A 34 8.14 -6.28 10.62
N PHE A 35 8.10 -6.32 9.27
CA PHE A 35 9.31 -6.32 8.46
C PHE A 35 10.12 -5.04 8.64
N GLU A 36 9.47 -3.87 8.70
CA GLU A 36 10.15 -2.60 8.99
C GLU A 36 10.82 -2.61 10.37
N GLU A 37 10.14 -3.11 11.40
CA GLU A 37 10.64 -3.12 12.76
C GLU A 37 11.79 -4.13 12.97
N LEU A 38 11.70 -5.30 12.36
CA LEU A 38 12.58 -6.43 12.70
C LEU A 38 13.66 -6.73 11.67
N GLN A 39 13.41 -6.49 10.37
CA GLN A 39 14.22 -7.09 9.30
C GLN A 39 14.77 -6.11 8.27
N VAL A 40 14.11 -4.97 8.03
CA VAL A 40 14.44 -4.08 6.90
C VAL A 40 15.90 -3.60 6.95
N HIS A 41 16.43 -3.33 8.14
CA HIS A 41 17.82 -2.88 8.29
C HIS A 41 18.83 -3.95 7.85
N GLN A 42 18.60 -5.20 8.22
CA GLN A 42 19.46 -6.33 7.83
C GLN A 42 19.40 -6.56 6.32
N PHE A 43 18.20 -6.51 5.74
CA PHE A 43 18.03 -6.65 4.29
C PHE A 43 18.68 -5.52 3.51
N ARG A 44 18.58 -4.26 3.97
CA ARG A 44 19.27 -3.12 3.35
C ARG A 44 20.78 -3.29 3.36
N GLN A 45 21.35 -3.75 4.48
CA GLN A 45 22.77 -4.01 4.58
C GLN A 45 23.19 -5.12 3.63
N TRP A 46 22.51 -6.26 3.70
CA TRP A 46 22.78 -7.41 2.83
C TRP A 46 22.72 -7.04 1.34
N LEU A 47 21.70 -6.26 0.93
CA LEU A 47 21.57 -5.82 -0.46
C LEU A 47 22.72 -4.90 -0.91
N ARG A 48 23.24 -4.05 -0.02
CA ARG A 48 24.41 -3.20 -0.35
C ARG A 48 25.70 -4.00 -0.40
N GLU A 49 25.85 -5.01 0.45
CA GLU A 49 27.03 -5.89 0.45
C GLU A 49 27.05 -6.78 -0.81
N GLU A 50 25.90 -7.34 -1.18
CA GLU A 50 25.77 -8.24 -2.33
C GLU A 50 25.89 -7.52 -3.68
N TYR A 51 25.30 -6.33 -3.80
CA TYR A 51 25.18 -5.64 -5.09
C TYR A 51 25.92 -4.30 -5.19
N GLY A 52 26.53 -3.83 -4.09
CA GLY A 52 27.18 -2.53 -4.02
C GLY A 52 26.21 -1.34 -3.99
N GLU A 53 26.76 -0.14 -4.15
CA GLU A 53 25.99 1.10 -4.24
C GLU A 53 25.38 1.28 -5.64
N SER A 54 24.19 1.87 -5.70
CA SER A 54 23.53 2.17 -6.97
C SER A 54 24.24 3.36 -7.66
N PRO A 55 24.66 3.23 -8.94
CA PRO A 55 25.22 4.36 -9.69
C PRO A 55 24.13 5.35 -10.14
N LEU A 56 22.86 4.99 -9.98
CA LEU A 56 21.69 5.77 -10.40
C LEU A 56 21.13 6.58 -9.23
N ARG A 57 20.35 7.61 -9.55
CA ARG A 57 19.72 8.52 -8.58
C ARG A 57 18.29 8.11 -8.20
N ASP A 58 17.93 6.83 -8.33
CA ASP A 58 16.54 6.40 -8.12
C ASP A 58 16.04 6.68 -6.69
N ALA A 59 16.94 6.77 -5.70
CA ALA A 59 16.57 7.11 -4.33
C ALA A 59 16.12 8.59 -4.21
N GLU A 60 16.76 9.49 -4.94
CA GLU A 60 16.36 10.90 -5.03
C GLU A 60 15.03 11.04 -5.78
N GLU A 61 14.86 10.27 -6.86
CA GLU A 61 13.62 10.24 -7.63
C GLU A 61 12.45 9.72 -6.78
N ALA A 62 12.64 8.63 -6.03
CA ALA A 62 11.64 8.10 -5.11
C ALA A 62 11.22 9.15 -4.06
N ARG A 63 12.18 9.91 -3.51
CA ARG A 63 11.87 11.03 -2.57
C ARG A 63 11.06 12.13 -3.25
N SER A 64 11.38 12.47 -4.51
CA SER A 64 10.61 13.46 -5.28
C SER A 64 9.16 12.99 -5.51
N ILE A 65 8.97 11.72 -5.88
CA ILE A 65 7.64 11.12 -6.10
C ILE A 65 6.83 11.15 -4.80
N LEU A 66 7.43 10.71 -3.68
CA LEU A 66 6.79 10.71 -2.37
C LEU A 66 6.39 12.14 -1.94
N GLY A 67 7.26 13.12 -2.15
CA GLY A 67 6.98 14.53 -1.87
C GLY A 67 5.75 15.04 -2.63
N LYS A 68 5.71 14.80 -3.96
CA LYS A 68 4.56 15.17 -4.82
C LYS A 68 3.27 14.47 -4.39
N TYR A 69 3.36 13.20 -3.97
CA TYR A 69 2.20 12.46 -3.47
C TYR A 69 1.66 13.06 -2.17
N LYS A 70 2.55 13.38 -1.21
CA LYS A 70 2.18 14.01 0.06
C LYS A 70 1.58 15.41 -0.14
N GLU A 71 2.07 16.17 -1.11
CA GLU A 71 1.50 17.48 -1.48
C GLU A 71 0.08 17.35 -2.04
N ARG A 72 -0.15 16.40 -2.95
CA ARG A 72 -1.50 16.10 -3.49
C ARG A 72 -2.49 15.66 -2.42
N GLY A 73 -2.03 14.94 -1.39
CA GLY A 73 -2.87 14.55 -0.25
C GLY A 73 -3.23 15.70 0.70
N ARG A 74 -2.46 16.80 0.69
CA ARG A 74 -2.76 18.04 1.46
C ARG A 74 -3.66 19.00 0.70
N ALA A 75 -3.66 18.96 -0.63
CA ALA A 75 -4.66 19.66 -1.44
C ALA A 75 -6.02 18.99 -1.17
N GLU A 76 -7.02 19.78 -0.75
CA GLU A 76 -8.36 19.27 -0.47
C GLU A 76 -8.90 18.40 -1.63
N PRO A 77 -9.65 17.32 -1.34
CA PRO A 77 -10.30 16.58 -2.39
C PRO A 77 -11.22 17.54 -3.17
N PRO A 78 -11.25 17.49 -4.51
CA PRO A 78 -12.19 18.30 -5.28
C PRO A 78 -13.62 18.04 -4.77
N PRO A 79 -14.47 19.07 -4.67
CA PRO A 79 -15.85 18.92 -4.20
C PRO A 79 -16.58 17.98 -5.18
N GLY A 80 -16.73 16.71 -4.79
CA GLY A 80 -17.27 15.67 -5.67
C GLY A 80 -16.52 14.34 -5.68
N ALA A 81 -15.43 14.18 -4.92
CA ALA A 81 -14.82 12.87 -4.70
C ALA A 81 -15.84 11.95 -4.00
N ARG A 82 -16.51 11.11 -4.79
CA ARG A 82 -17.60 10.25 -4.32
C ARG A 82 -17.13 9.39 -3.16
N ARG A 83 -17.75 9.64 -2.02
CA ARG A 83 -17.80 8.80 -0.83
C ARG A 83 -18.18 7.37 -1.24
N TRP A 84 -17.29 6.41 -1.04
CA TRP A 84 -17.60 4.98 -1.14
C TRP A 84 -18.49 4.55 0.04
N THR A 85 -19.70 5.09 0.14
CA THR A 85 -20.79 4.52 0.93
C THR A 85 -21.65 3.70 0.00
N GLY A 86 -21.24 2.45 -0.26
CA GLY A 86 -21.91 1.62 -1.25
C GLY A 86 -21.54 0.15 -1.25
N LEU A 87 -20.95 -0.39 -0.19
CA LEU A 87 -21.00 -1.84 0.02
C LEU A 87 -22.31 -2.14 0.76
N ARG A 88 -23.42 -2.12 0.02
CA ARG A 88 -24.63 -2.81 0.49
C ARG A 88 -24.27 -4.29 0.46
N GLY A 89 -24.22 -4.92 1.63
CA GLY A 89 -23.99 -6.36 1.75
C GLY A 89 -24.94 -7.14 0.84
N PRO A 90 -24.59 -8.38 0.45
CA PRO A 90 -25.47 -9.19 -0.38
C PRO A 90 -26.84 -9.34 0.29
N PRO A 91 -27.95 -9.34 -0.47
CA PRO A 91 -29.27 -9.53 0.10
C PRO A 91 -29.32 -10.90 0.83
N PRO A 92 -30.07 -11.01 1.93
CA PRO A 92 -30.20 -12.29 2.63
C PRO A 92 -30.82 -13.31 1.67
N LEU A 93 -30.19 -14.49 1.58
CA LEU A 93 -30.73 -15.64 0.87
C LEU A 93 -32.09 -15.98 1.50
N ALA A 94 -33.15 -15.93 0.69
CA ALA A 94 -34.44 -16.45 1.09
C ALA A 94 -34.26 -17.95 1.37
N TYR A 95 -34.39 -18.33 2.64
CA TYR A 95 -34.48 -19.74 3.04
C TYR A 95 -35.75 -20.30 2.38
N GLY A 96 -35.58 -21.05 1.29
CA GLY A 96 -36.65 -21.82 0.70
C GLY A 96 -37.13 -22.84 1.73
N SER A 97 -38.41 -22.77 2.07
CA SER A 97 -39.12 -23.76 2.87
C SER A 97 -39.11 -25.11 2.16
N TYR A 98 -38.28 -26.04 2.61
CA TYR A 98 -38.37 -27.43 2.20
C TYR A 98 -39.45 -28.11 3.05
N THR A 99 -40.63 -28.33 2.47
CA THR A 99 -41.64 -29.22 3.02
C THR A 99 -41.24 -30.66 2.69
N PRO A 100 -41.02 -31.54 3.68
CA PRO A 100 -40.94 -32.97 3.41
C PRO A 100 -42.37 -33.50 3.20
N GLU A 101 -42.68 -33.98 2.00
CA GLU A 101 -43.86 -34.82 1.77
C GLU A 101 -43.64 -36.17 2.49
N THR A 102 -44.69 -36.64 3.17
CA THR A 102 -44.73 -37.93 3.88
C THR A 102 -45.40 -38.97 3.00
#